data_AF-A0A975MHT3-F1
#
_entry.id   AF-A0A975MHT3-F1
#
_cell.length_a   1.000
_cell.length_b   1.000
_cell.length_c   1.000
_cell.angle_alpha   90.00
_cell.angle_beta   90.00
_cell.angle_gamma   90.00
#
_symmetry.space_group_name_H-M   'P 1'
#
loop_
_entity.id
_entity.type
_entity.pdbx_description
1 polymer ?
#
loop_
_entity_poly.entity_id
_entity_poly.type
_entity_poly.pdbx_seq_one_letter_code
_entity_poly.pdbx_strand_id
1 'polypeptide(L)'
;MHQAVCANFPEITTYGTFRGDGEHAQGIAVDIIVSGSRGQEVADFVRANFSNLGVNYVIHAQRIWSVDRASEGWRFMEDRGSVTANHYDHVHVTTY
;
A
#
# COMPACT_ATOMS: atom_id res chain seq x y z
N MET A 1 -2.08 -1.37 10.93
CA MET A 1 -1.51 -0.48 9.90
C MET A 1 -1.34 0.96 10.37
N HIS A 2 -2.42 1.75 10.52
CA HIS A 2 -2.38 3.20 10.81
C HIS A 2 -1.38 3.58 11.93
N GLN A 3 -1.48 2.96 13.11
CA GLN A 3 -0.59 3.22 14.25
C GLN A 3 0.90 3.10 13.88
N ALA A 4 1.28 2.08 13.12
CA ALA A 4 2.67 1.85 12.73
C ALA A 4 3.16 2.90 11.72
N VAL A 5 2.32 3.26 10.74
CA VAL A 5 2.65 4.28 9.75
C VAL A 5 2.76 5.65 10.43
N CYS A 6 1.79 6.04 11.26
CA CYS A 6 1.84 7.29 12.01
C CYS A 6 3.07 7.42 12.92
N ALA A 7 3.51 6.31 13.54
CA ALA A 7 4.67 6.33 14.42
C ALA A 7 6.00 6.55 13.67
N ASN A 8 6.09 6.10 12.40
CA ASN A 8 7.32 6.17 11.60
C ASN A 8 7.30 7.32 10.57
N PHE A 9 6.12 7.79 10.19
CA PHE A 9 5.86 8.82 9.19
C PHE A 9 4.77 9.78 9.71
N PRO A 10 5.06 10.52 10.80
CA PRO A 10 4.05 11.31 11.51
C PRO A 10 3.43 12.45 10.67
N GLU A 11 4.09 12.88 9.60
CA GLU A 11 3.58 13.86 8.66
C GLU A 11 2.47 13.32 7.74
N ILE A 12 2.29 12.00 7.65
CA ILE A 12 1.22 11.37 6.88
C ILE A 12 -0.05 11.32 7.73
N THR A 13 -1.02 12.14 7.36
CA THR A 13 -2.25 12.35 8.13
C THR A 13 -3.52 11.87 7.42
N THR A 14 -3.43 11.55 6.12
CA THR A 14 -4.60 11.17 5.32
C THR A 14 -4.53 9.70 4.94
N TYR A 15 -5.60 8.96 5.25
CA TYR A 15 -5.75 7.54 4.98
C TYR A 15 -7.12 7.27 4.39
N GLY A 16 -7.18 6.55 3.26
CA GLY A 16 -8.41 6.00 2.71
C GLY A 16 -8.65 4.61 3.29
N THR A 17 -9.80 4.37 3.93
CA THR A 17 -10.12 3.06 4.52
C THR A 17 -11.37 2.48 3.86
N PHE A 18 -12.55 2.56 4.48
CA PHE A 18 -13.75 1.93 3.94
C PHE A 18 -14.32 2.68 2.73
N ARG A 19 -14.57 1.97 1.63
CA ARG A 19 -15.28 2.41 0.42
C ARG A 19 -16.11 1.26 -0.13
N GLY A 20 -17.15 1.53 -0.92
CA GLY A 20 -18.11 0.54 -1.40
C GLY A 20 -17.62 -0.37 -2.53
N ASP A 21 -16.32 -0.44 -2.78
CA ASP A 21 -15.68 -1.14 -3.89
C ASP A 21 -14.42 -1.93 -3.46
N GLY A 22 -14.10 -2.97 -4.24
CA GLY A 22 -12.88 -3.77 -4.08
C GLY A 22 -12.67 -4.35 -2.66
N GLU A 23 -11.40 -4.43 -2.25
CA GLU A 23 -10.96 -4.88 -0.93
C GLU A 23 -11.28 -3.86 0.18
N HIS A 24 -11.46 -2.58 -0.19
CA HIS A 24 -11.91 -1.55 0.74
C HIS A 24 -13.32 -1.84 1.28
N ALA A 25 -14.20 -2.43 0.47
CA ALA A 25 -15.54 -2.84 0.90
C ALA A 25 -15.54 -3.98 1.92
N GLN A 26 -14.46 -4.76 1.96
CA GLN A 26 -14.27 -5.84 2.92
C GLN A 26 -13.62 -5.36 4.22
N GLY A 27 -13.20 -4.09 4.29
CA GLY A 27 -12.53 -3.52 5.46
C GLY A 27 -11.09 -4.01 5.65
N ILE A 28 -10.50 -4.64 4.63
CA ILE A 28 -9.15 -5.22 4.67
C ILE A 28 -8.12 -4.39 3.89
N ALA A 29 -8.51 -3.24 3.34
CA ALA A 29 -7.60 -2.39 2.58
C ALA A 29 -7.48 -0.98 3.17
N VAL A 30 -6.29 -0.41 2.98
CA VAL A 30 -5.97 0.95 3.38
C VAL A 30 -5.08 1.61 2.33
N ASP A 31 -5.49 2.81 1.92
CA ASP A 31 -4.68 3.72 1.12
C ASP A 31 -4.00 4.71 2.06
N ILE A 32 -2.67 4.74 2.01
CA ILE A 32 -1.84 5.71 2.71
C ILE A 32 -1.55 6.82 1.69
N ILE A 33 -2.14 8.02 1.89
CA ILE A 33 -2.08 9.08 0.88
C ILE A 33 -0.72 9.78 0.94
N VAL A 34 0.19 9.33 0.07
CA VAL A 34 1.56 9.82 -0.03
C VAL A 34 2.15 9.42 -1.39
N SER A 35 2.91 10.32 -2.00
CA SER A 35 3.45 10.16 -3.36
C SER A 35 4.98 10.16 -3.38
N GLY A 36 5.56 9.81 -4.54
CA GLY A 36 6.98 9.98 -4.83
C GLY A 36 7.90 9.12 -3.95
N SER A 37 9.10 9.63 -3.65
CA SER A 37 10.10 8.89 -2.87
C SER A 37 9.60 8.51 -1.47
N ARG A 38 8.80 9.37 -0.83
CA ARG A 38 8.22 9.06 0.48
C ARG A 38 7.20 7.92 0.38
N GLY A 39 6.42 7.85 -0.69
CA GLY A 39 5.54 6.70 -0.94
C GLY A 39 6.32 5.40 -1.07
N GLN A 40 7.48 5.43 -1.73
CA GLN A 40 8.37 4.27 -1.79
C GLN A 40 8.90 3.87 -0.40
N GLU A 41 9.36 4.82 0.41
CA GLU A 41 9.83 4.56 1.78
C GLU A 41 8.74 3.90 2.65
N VAL A 42 7.51 4.38 2.55
CA VAL A 42 6.35 3.79 3.25
C VAL A 42 6.06 2.38 2.74
N ALA A 43 6.04 2.17 1.43
CA ALA A 43 5.79 0.86 0.82
C ALA A 43 6.84 -0.18 1.26
N ASP A 44 8.12 0.22 1.30
CA ASP A 44 9.21 -0.65 1.76
C ASP A 44 9.16 -0.91 3.27
N PHE A 45 8.79 0.08 4.08
CA PHE A 45 8.54 -0.11 5.51
C PHE A 45 7.42 -1.13 5.77
N VAL A 46 6.29 -0.99 5.07
CA VAL A 46 5.15 -1.90 5.19
C VAL A 46 5.55 -3.30 4.77
N ARG A 47 6.24 -3.44 3.63
CA ARG A 47 6.78 -4.72 3.16
C ARG A 47 7.73 -5.35 4.18
N ALA A 48 8.66 -4.59 4.76
CA ALA A 48 9.62 -5.12 5.73
C ALA A 48 8.94 -5.61 7.03
N ASN A 49 7.77 -5.07 7.35
CA ASN A 49 7.00 -5.40 8.56
C ASN A 49 5.75 -6.25 8.27
N PHE A 50 5.66 -6.87 7.09
CA PHE A 50 4.43 -7.49 6.59
C PHE A 50 3.78 -8.46 7.58
N SER A 51 4.57 -9.30 8.25
CA SER A 51 4.08 -10.29 9.23
C SER A 51 3.43 -9.63 10.45
N ASN A 52 4.06 -8.59 10.99
CA ASN A 52 3.54 -7.88 12.17
C ASN A 52 2.32 -7.01 11.83
N LEU A 53 2.21 -6.60 10.57
CA LEU A 53 1.15 -5.73 10.07
C LEU A 53 -0.01 -6.48 9.42
N GLY A 54 0.07 -7.82 9.30
CA GLY A 54 -0.96 -8.65 8.67
C GLY A 54 -1.12 -8.40 7.17
N VAL A 55 -0.05 -8.01 6.47
CA VAL A 55 -0.11 -7.59 5.06
C VAL A 55 -0.19 -8.79 4.13
N ASN A 56 -1.12 -8.75 3.18
CA ASN A 56 -1.20 -9.67 2.05
C ASN A 56 -0.40 -9.16 0.84
N TYR A 57 -0.64 -7.90 0.44
CA TYR A 57 0.11 -7.24 -0.63
C TYR A 57 0.15 -5.71 -0.46
N VAL A 58 1.11 -5.10 -1.16
CA VAL A 58 1.32 -3.65 -1.25
C VAL A 58 1.40 -3.25 -2.72
N ILE A 59 0.76 -2.15 -3.09
CA ILE A 59 0.87 -1.54 -4.43
C ILE A 59 1.35 -0.10 -4.29
N HIS A 60 2.38 0.26 -5.07
CA HIS A 60 2.83 1.64 -5.20
C HIS A 60 3.58 1.87 -6.52
N ALA A 61 3.32 3.00 -7.17
CA ALA A 61 3.96 3.42 -8.42
C ALA A 61 4.04 2.27 -9.44
N GLN A 62 2.85 1.76 -9.79
CA GLN A 62 2.59 0.72 -10.78
C GLN A 62 3.30 -0.62 -10.50
N ARG A 63 3.68 -0.88 -9.25
CA ARG A 63 4.32 -2.12 -8.84
C ARG A 63 3.58 -2.73 -7.67
N ILE A 64 3.52 -4.05 -7.67
CA ILE A 64 2.94 -4.86 -6.60
C ILE A 64 4.01 -5.73 -5.95
N TRP A 65 3.96 -5.83 -4.64
CA TRP A 65 4.64 -6.85 -3.85
C TRP A 65 3.59 -7.63 -3.05
N SER A 66 3.71 -8.95 -2.99
CA SER A 66 2.73 -9.83 -2.33
C SER A 66 3.44 -10.94 -1.56
N VAL A 67 2.92 -11.32 -0.40
CA VAL A 67 3.52 -12.36 0.47
C VAL A 67 3.69 -13.68 -0.28
N ASP A 68 2.67 -14.13 -1.01
CA ASP A 68 2.69 -15.38 -1.78
C ASP A 68 3.78 -15.43 -2.87
N ARG A 69 4.27 -14.26 -3.29
CA ARG A 69 5.30 -14.11 -4.33
C ARG A 69 6.48 -13.29 -3.80
N ALA A 70 6.76 -13.36 -2.50
CA ALA A 70 7.77 -12.53 -1.86
C ALA A 70 9.17 -12.70 -2.47
N SER A 71 9.50 -13.91 -2.96
CA SER A 71 10.78 -14.23 -3.62
C SER A 71 10.99 -13.49 -4.94
N GLU A 72 9.93 -13.03 -5.60
CA GLU A 72 10.02 -12.27 -6.85
C GLU A 72 10.25 -10.77 -6.63
N GLY A 73 10.09 -10.30 -5.39
CA GLY A 73 10.18 -8.88 -5.08
C GLY A 73 9.06 -8.04 -5.71
N TRP A 74 9.39 -6.81 -6.08
CA TRP A 74 8.45 -5.88 -6.73
C TRP A 74 8.22 -6.29 -8.18
N ARG A 75 6.96 -6.39 -8.58
CA ARG A 75 6.53 -6.79 -9.93
C ARG A 75 5.75 -5.65 -10.58
N PHE A 76 6.02 -5.35 -11.84
CA PHE A 76 5.24 -4.36 -12.58
C PHE A 76 3.80 -4.85 -12.81
N MET A 77 2.88 -3.90 -12.75
CA MET A 77 1.50 -4.06 -13.16
C MET A 77 1.29 -3.49 -14.56
N GLU A 78 0.21 -3.90 -15.22
CA GLU A 78 -0.27 -3.22 -16.42
C GLU A 78 -0.58 -1.75 -16.12
N ASP A 79 -0.48 -0.91 -17.15
CA ASP A 79 -0.95 0.48 -17.05
C ASP A 79 -2.48 0.51 -17.02
N ARG A 80 -3.04 1.06 -15.96
CA ARG A 80 -4.48 1.20 -15.72
C ARG A 80 -5.03 2.58 -16.09
N GLY A 81 -4.22 3.42 -16.74
CA GLY A 81 -4.66 4.63 -17.43
C GLY A 81 -4.84 5.88 -16.56
N SER A 82 -4.46 5.84 -15.27
CA SER A 82 -4.46 7.05 -14.43
C SER A 82 -3.45 6.99 -13.28
N VAL A 83 -3.10 8.16 -12.73
CA VAL A 83 -2.22 8.30 -11.55
C VAL A 83 -2.72 7.47 -10.39
N THR A 84 -4.01 7.59 -10.06
CA THR A 84 -4.64 6.87 -8.95
C THR A 84 -4.73 5.37 -9.24
N ALA A 85 -5.19 4.95 -10.42
CA ALA A 85 -5.29 3.52 -10.74
C ALA A 85 -3.92 2.83 -10.77
N ASN A 86 -2.86 3.57 -11.10
CA ASN A 86 -1.47 3.11 -11.05
C ASN A 86 -0.76 3.40 -9.71
N HIS A 87 -1.47 3.92 -8.70
CA HIS A 87 -0.97 4.09 -7.34
C HIS A 87 0.27 4.99 -7.25
N TYR A 88 0.34 6.04 -8.07
CA TYR A 88 1.41 7.03 -7.98
C TYR A 88 1.16 8.08 -6.89
N ASP A 89 -0.10 8.25 -6.48
CA ASP A 89 -0.54 9.21 -5.48
C ASP A 89 -0.75 8.62 -4.07
N HIS A 90 -0.70 7.30 -3.92
CA HIS A 90 -0.85 6.60 -2.65
C HIS A 90 -0.09 5.27 -2.59
N VAL A 91 0.07 4.74 -1.38
CA VAL A 91 0.47 3.35 -1.13
C VAL A 91 -0.78 2.59 -0.72
N HIS A 92 -1.20 1.61 -1.53
CA HIS A 92 -2.32 0.74 -1.20
C HIS A 92 -1.81 -0.52 -0.52
N VAL A 93 -2.46 -0.91 0.57
CA VAL A 93 -2.12 -2.10 1.35
C VAL A 93 -3.37 -2.91 1.64
N THR A 94 -3.32 -4.19 1.30
CA THR A 94 -4.35 -5.16 1.68
C THR A 94 -3.82 -6.07 2.78
N THR A 95 -4.66 -6.35 3.77
CA THR A 95 -4.39 -7.22 4.92
C THR A 95 -5.22 -8.50 4.86
N TYR A 96 -4.88 -9.50 5.68
CA TYR A 96 -5.66 -10.73 5.88
C TYR A 96 -6.06 -10.94 7.34
#